data_AF-A0A200I3M3-F1
#
_entry.id   AF-A0A200I3M3-F1
#
_cell.length_a   1.000
_cell.length_b   1.000
_cell.length_c   1.000
_cell.angle_alpha   90.00
_cell.angle_beta   90.00
_cell.angle_gamma   90.00
#
_symmetry.space_group_name_H-M   'P 1'
#
loop_
_entity.id
_entity.type
_entity.pdbx_description
1 polymer ?
#
loop_
_entity_poly.entity_id
_entity_poly.type
_entity_poly.pdbx_seq_one_letter_code
_entity_poly.pdbx_strand_id
1 'polypeptide(L)' 'MFELSTEMIAQIREARARKNITLSQASEQIGISKKTLGQIENEKIIQVQKRVYTNLTNWLVDSRKPN' A
#
# COMPACT_ATOMS: atom_id res chain seq x y z
N MET A 1 16.37 4.91 -2.95
CA MET A 1 15.22 4.54 -2.09
C MET A 1 14.14 5.59 -2.29
N PHE A 2 12.87 5.22 -2.22
CA PHE A 2 11.73 6.12 -2.38
C PHE A 2 11.02 6.24 -1.04
N GLU A 3 10.75 7.47 -0.63
CA GLU A 3 10.07 7.77 0.63
C GLU A 3 8.56 7.70 0.46
N LEU A 4 7.89 7.14 1.47
CA LEU A 4 6.45 7.10 1.61
C LEU A 4 6.06 8.16 2.64
N SER A 5 5.31 9.18 2.21
CA SER A 5 4.77 10.16 3.16
C SER A 5 3.74 9.49 4.06
N THR A 6 3.58 9.99 5.29
CA THR A 6 2.54 9.53 6.23
C THR A 6 1.15 9.61 5.60
N GLU A 7 0.89 10.64 4.78
CA GLU A 7 -0.37 10.76 4.05
C GLU A 7 -0.57 9.67 3.00
N MET A 8 0.48 9.29 2.25
CA MET A 8 0.40 8.15 1.32
C MET A 8 0.13 6.84 2.07
N ILE A 9 0.77 6.64 3.23
CA ILE A 9 0.55 5.46 4.08
C ILE A 9 -0.90 5.42 4.58
N ALA A 10 -1.45 6.55 5.02
CA ALA A 10 -2.85 6.66 5.43
C ALA A 10 -3.80 6.34 4.26
N GLN A 11 -3.53 6.86 3.06
CA GLN A 11 -4.34 6.57 1.88
C GLN A 11 -4.33 5.07 1.49
N ILE A 12 -3.21 4.37 1.66
CA ILE A 12 -3.13 2.90 1.45
C ILE A 12 -4.03 2.17 2.45
N ARG A 13 -3.96 2.54 3.74
CA ARG A 13 -4.81 1.97 4.80
C ARG A 13 -6.29 2.19 4.50
N GLU A 14 -6.66 3.42 4.12
CA GLU A 14 -8.04 3.76 3.77
C GLU A 14 -8.54 2.99 2.55
N ALA A 15 -7.74 2.92 1.48
CA ALA A 15 -8.10 2.18 0.28
C ALA A 15 -8.38 0.70 0.59
N ARG A 16 -7.56 0.08 1.45
CA ARG A 16 -7.79 -1.29 1.92
C ARG A 16 -9.09 -1.42 2.72
N ALA A 17 -9.36 -0.48 3.62
CA ALA A 17 -10.58 -0.46 4.41
C ALA A 17 -11.84 -0.27 3.54
N ARG A 18 -11.80 0.64 2.56
CA ARG A 18 -12.90 0.87 1.60
C ARG A 18 -13.21 -0.36 0.74
N LYS A 19 -12.18 -1.12 0.36
CA LYS A 19 -12.35 -2.40 -0.35
C LYS A 19 -12.82 -3.55 0.55
N ASN A 20 -12.83 -3.36 1.88
CA ASN A 20 -13.13 -4.37 2.87
C ASN A 20 -12.33 -5.68 2.68
N ILE A 21 -11.01 -5.55 2.43
CA ILE A 21 -10.12 -6.69 2.24
C ILE A 21 -9.09 -6.81 3.36
N THR A 22 -8.63 -8.04 3.58
CA THR A 22 -7.58 -8.34 4.55
C THR A 22 -6.22 -7.81 4.09
N LEU A 23 -5.28 -7.69 5.04
CA LEU A 23 -3.89 -7.34 4.73
C LEU A 23 -3.23 -8.34 3.76
N SER A 24 -3.61 -9.63 3.81
CA SER A 24 -3.08 -10.65 2.90
C SER A 24 -3.53 -10.39 1.46
N GLN A 25 -4.84 -10.25 1.27
CA GLN A 25 -5.44 -9.97 -0.05
C GLN A 25 -4.89 -8.68 -0.65
N ALA A 26 -4.76 -7.62 0.15
CA ALA A 26 -4.16 -6.37 -0.31
C ALA A 26 -2.70 -6.57 -0.73
N SER A 27 -1.90 -7.27 0.08
CA SER A 27 -0.49 -7.53 -0.23
C SER A 27 -0.31 -8.35 -1.51
N GLU A 28 -1.20 -9.32 -1.76
CA GLU A 28 -1.24 -10.10 -3.00
C GLU A 28 -1.60 -9.24 -4.20
N GLN A 29 -2.62 -8.37 -4.09
CA GLN A 29 -3.00 -7.44 -5.17
C GLN A 29 -1.90 -6.43 -5.49
N ILE A 30 -1.18 -5.93 -4.48
CA ILE A 30 -0.06 -5.00 -4.64
C ILE A 30 1.20 -5.75 -5.15
N GLY A 31 1.29 -7.06 -4.94
CA GLY A 31 2.47 -7.85 -5.28
C GLY A 31 3.66 -7.60 -4.35
N ILE A 32 3.40 -7.45 -3.05
CA ILE A 32 4.42 -7.33 -1.99
C ILE A 32 4.12 -8.28 -0.84
N SER A 33 5.08 -8.51 0.06
CA SER A 33 4.83 -9.39 1.20
C SER A 33 3.84 -8.75 2.20
N LYS A 34 2.98 -9.58 2.80
CA LYS A 34 2.09 -9.17 3.90
C LYS A 34 2.84 -8.49 5.04
N LYS A 35 4.04 -8.98 5.38
CA LYS A 35 4.89 -8.39 6.43
C LYS A 35 5.32 -6.97 6.04
N THR A 36 5.78 -6.78 4.81
CA THR A 36 6.19 -5.47 4.28
C THR A 36 5.02 -4.49 4.30
N LEU A 37 3.85 -4.88 3.78
CA LEU A 37 2.67 -4.02 3.80
C LEU A 37 2.27 -3.67 5.25
N GLY A 38 2.27 -4.65 6.16
CA GLY A 38 1.97 -4.41 7.57
C GLY A 38 2.97 -3.45 8.25
N GLN A 39 4.26 -3.54 7.93
CA GLN A 39 5.26 -2.60 8.45
C GLN A 39 5.09 -1.19 7.87
N ILE A 40 4.76 -1.08 6.58
CA ILE A 40 4.49 0.20 5.91
C ILE A 40 3.25 0.85 6.50
N GLU A 41 2.13 0.13 6.57
CA GLU A 41 0.90 0.66 7.16
C GLU A 41 1.16 1.17 8.56
N ASN A 42 1.90 0.43 9.40
CA ASN A 42 2.27 0.87 10.75
C ASN A 42 3.44 1.86 10.82
N GLU A 43 3.82 2.50 9.72
CA GLU A 43 4.85 3.55 9.64
C GLU A 43 6.24 3.10 10.13
N LYS A 44 6.47 1.78 10.25
CA LYS A 44 7.77 1.20 10.62
C LYS A 44 8.75 1.17 9.45
N ILE A 45 8.22 1.20 8.22
CA ILE A 45 9.01 1.32 6.99
C ILE A 45 8.45 2.50 6.21
N ILE A 46 9.24 3.57 6.14
CA ILE A 46 8.91 4.81 5.40
C ILE A 46 9.74 4.96 4.11
N GLN A 47 10.73 4.08 3.89
CA GLN A 47 11.53 4.09 2.67
C GLN A 47 11.53 2.70 2.03
N VAL A 48 11.27 2.64 0.73
CA VAL A 48 11.14 1.39 -0.02
C VAL A 48 11.91 1.45 -1.34
N GLN A 49 12.12 0.29 -1.96
CA GLN A 49 12.68 0.22 -3.30
C GLN A 49 11.67 0.72 -4.35
N LYS A 50 12.19 1.15 -5.51
CA LYS A 50 11.37 1.66 -6.63
C LYS A 50 10.19 0.74 -6.97
N ARG A 51 10.45 -0.58 -7.07
CA ARG A 51 9.43 -1.57 -7.41
C ARG A 51 8.26 -1.55 -6.42
N VAL A 52 8.54 -1.54 -5.12
CA VAL A 52 7.50 -1.50 -4.07
C VAL A 52 6.74 -0.19 -4.13
N TYR A 53 7.44 0.94 -4.30
CA TYR A 53 6.81 2.25 -4.44
C TYR A 53 5.83 2.27 -5.63
N THR A 54 6.28 1.86 -6.82
CA THR A 54 5.45 1.81 -8.03
C THR A 54 4.24 0.90 -7.87
N ASN A 55 4.42 -0.27 -7.25
CA ASN A 55 3.31 -1.18 -6.97
C ASN A 55 2.25 -0.54 -6.06
N LEU A 56 2.68 0.12 -4.98
CA LEU A 56 1.78 0.82 -4.05
C LEU A 56 1.04 1.96 -4.73
N THR A 57 1.74 2.81 -5.50
CA THR A 57 1.10 3.94 -6.19
C THR A 57 0.12 3.48 -7.26
N ASN A 58 0.47 2.46 -8.05
CA ASN A 58 -0.42 1.93 -9.09
C ASN A 58 -1.69 1.36 -8.47
N TRP A 59 -1.54 0.52 -7.44
CA TRP A 59 -2.69 -0.05 -6.73
C TRP A 59 -3.57 1.04 -6.09
N LEU A 60 -2.96 2.08 -5.51
CA LEU A 60 -3.69 3.20 -4.93
C LEU A 60 -4.47 4.01 -5.99
N VAL A 61 -3.87 4.28 -7.15
CA VAL A 61 -4.56 4.92 -8.28
C VAL A 61 -5.72 4.06 -8.77
N ASP A 62 -5.51 2.76 -8.93
CA ASP A 62 -6.55 1.83 -9.36
C ASP A 62 -7.70 1.72 -8.35
N SER A 63 -7.40 1.80 -7.05
CA SER A 63 -8.42 1.79 -5.98
C SER A 63 -9.37 2.99 -5.99
N ARG A 64 -9.03 4.07 -6.72
CA ARG A 64 -9.85 5.29 -6.83
C ARG A 64 -10.77 5.30 -8.05
N LYS A 65 -10.59 4.36 -8.97
CA LYS A 65 -11.43 4.27 -10.16
C LYS A 65 -12.84 3.83 -9.73
N PRO A 66 -13.90 4.49 -10.23
CA PRO A 66 -15.26 3.99 -10.04
C PRO A 66 -15.37 2.61 -10.71
N ASN A 67 -16.12 1.70 -10.08
CA ASN A 67 -16.49 0.41 -10.66
C ASN A 67 -17.42 0.60 -11.86
#